data_AF-A0A520AEX5-F1
#
_entry.id   AF-A0A520AEX5-F1
#
_cell.length_a   1.000
_cell.length_b   1.000
_cell.length_c   1.000
_cell.angle_alpha   90.00
_cell.angle_beta   90.00
_cell.angle_gamma   90.00
#
_symmetry.space_group_name_H-M   'P 1'
#
loop_
_entity.id
_entity.type
_entity.pdbx_description
1 polymer ?
#
loop_
_entity_poly.entity_id
_entity_poly.type
_entity_poly.pdbx_seq_one_letter_code
_entity_poly.pdbx_strand_id
1 'polypeptide(L)'
;MEIHMGQLLEKVIRKKGLNISKLAKAIGVDRRSMYNWFSEPELKAGVLERIAEAIDYDFSAEVPKASIKHPDLIASSKEIRDDEYWKDKYIDLLERYSNLLKKK
;
A
#
# COMPACT_ATOMS: atom_id res chain seq x y z
N MET A 1 6.73 -2.15 -22.82
CA MET A 1 5.67 -1.13 -22.76
C MET A 1 5.78 -0.48 -21.40
N GLU A 2 6.14 0.81 -21.34
CA GLU A 2 6.04 1.56 -20.09
C GLU A 2 4.56 1.71 -19.73
N ILE A 3 4.21 1.30 -18.52
CA ILE A 3 2.86 1.51 -18.00
C ILE A 3 2.82 2.93 -17.45
N HIS A 4 2.02 3.78 -18.06
CA HIS A 4 1.84 5.16 -17.63
C HIS A 4 0.89 5.20 -16.43
N MET A 5 1.44 5.29 -15.22
CA MET A 5 0.68 5.19 -13.97
C MET A 5 -0.44 6.25 -13.90
N GLY A 6 -0.16 7.49 -14.30
CA GLY A 6 -1.16 8.56 -14.30
C GLY A 6 -2.40 8.27 -15.14
N GLN A 7 -2.23 7.66 -16.33
CA GLN A 7 -3.34 7.28 -17.20
C GLN A 7 -4.15 6.12 -16.62
N LEU A 8 -3.50 5.20 -15.90
CA LEU A 8 -4.18 4.11 -15.21
C LEU A 8 -5.08 4.65 -14.10
N LEU A 9 -4.55 5.55 -13.28
CA LEU A 9 -5.28 6.27 -12.24
C LEU A 9 -6.51 6.99 -12.79
N GLU A 10 -6.34 7.74 -13.88
CA GLU A 10 -7.45 8.43 -14.51
C GLU A 10 -8.54 7.45 -14.98
N LYS A 11 -8.16 6.34 -15.61
CA LYS A 11 -9.11 5.29 -16.04
C LYS A 11 -9.87 4.69 -14.85
N VAL A 12 -9.20 4.36 -13.75
CA VAL A 12 -9.84 3.78 -12.56
C VAL A 12 -10.82 4.77 -11.93
N ILE A 13 -10.40 6.04 -11.75
CA ILE A 13 -11.24 7.10 -11.17
C ILE A 13 -12.48 7.34 -12.03
N ARG A 14 -12.32 7.42 -13.36
CA ARG A 14 -13.44 7.59 -14.29
C ARG A 14 -14.37 6.37 -14.30
N LYS A 15 -13.82 5.15 -14.24
CA LYS A 15 -14.60 3.90 -14.17
C LYS A 15 -15.43 3.81 -12.89
N LYS A 16 -14.88 4.25 -11.75
CA LYS A 16 -15.61 4.32 -10.47
C LYS A 16 -16.55 5.53 -10.37
N GLY A 17 -16.53 6.47 -11.32
CA GLY A 17 -17.36 7.67 -11.30
C GLY A 17 -17.02 8.65 -10.16
N LEU A 18 -15.78 8.61 -9.67
CA LEU A 18 -15.36 9.42 -8.52
C LEU A 18 -15.13 10.88 -8.93
N ASN A 19 -15.54 11.80 -8.06
CA ASN A 19 -15.31 13.22 -8.28
C ASN A 19 -13.86 13.59 -7.92
N ILE A 20 -13.07 13.98 -8.92
CA ILE A 20 -11.67 14.40 -8.79
C ILE A 20 -11.51 15.51 -7.74
N SER A 21 -12.49 16.43 -7.63
CA SER A 21 -12.46 17.51 -6.64
C SER A 21 -12.62 17.00 -5.21
N LYS A 22 -13.39 15.92 -5.01
CA LYS A 22 -13.53 15.28 -3.69
C LYS A 22 -12.27 14.49 -3.34
N LEU A 23 -11.69 13.78 -4.30
CA LEU A 23 -10.43 13.06 -4.12
C LEU A 23 -9.27 13.99 -3.77
N ALA A 24 -9.13 15.11 -4.50
CA ALA A 24 -8.11 16.12 -4.21
C ALA A 24 -8.23 16.63 -2.76
N LYS A 25 -9.45 16.90 -2.29
CA LYS A 25 -9.71 17.30 -0.90
C LYS A 25 -9.40 16.19 0.11
N ALA A 26 -9.77 14.94 -0.17
CA ALA A 26 -9.50 13.80 0.71
C ALA A 26 -7.98 13.58 0.90
N ILE A 27 -7.21 13.79 -0.16
CA ILE A 27 -5.74 13.66 -0.14
C ILE A 27 -5.06 14.97 0.29
N GLY A 28 -5.82 16.05 0.52
CA GLY A 28 -5.26 17.34 0.95
C GLY A 28 -4.35 18.00 -0.09
N VAL A 29 -4.66 17.85 -1.38
CA VAL A 29 -3.94 18.48 -2.49
C VAL A 29 -4.86 19.29 -3.39
N ASP A 30 -4.26 20.20 -4.17
CA ASP A 30 -4.99 20.94 -5.18
C ASP A 30 -5.45 20.07 -6.35
N ARG A 31 -6.59 20.45 -6.96
CA ARG A 31 -7.12 19.78 -8.16
C ARG A 31 -6.11 19.76 -9.30
N ARG A 32 -5.28 20.81 -9.41
CA ARG A 32 -4.23 20.90 -10.43
C ARG A 32 -3.18 19.80 -10.25
N SER A 33 -2.82 19.49 -9.01
CA SER A 33 -1.87 18.40 -8.70
C SER A 33 -2.42 17.04 -9.14
N MET A 34 -3.72 16.80 -8.95
CA MET A 34 -4.36 15.57 -9.47
C MET A 34 -4.23 15.43 -10.99
N TYR A 35 -4.49 16.52 -11.74
CA TYR A 35 -4.33 16.48 -13.20
C TYR A 35 -2.87 16.33 -13.63
N ASN A 36 -1.93 16.96 -12.91
CA ASN A 36 -0.50 16.80 -13.18
C ASN A 36 -0.08 15.33 -13.00
N TRP A 37 -0.55 14.68 -11.94
CA TRP A 37 -0.27 13.27 -11.68
C TRP A 37 -0.84 12.34 -12.75
N PHE A 38 -1.96 12.67 -13.39
CA PHE A 38 -2.47 11.89 -14.51
C PHE A 38 -1.58 11.93 -15.75
N SER A 39 -0.81 13.01 -15.91
CA SER A 39 0.17 13.19 -16.98
C SER A 39 1.56 12.65 -16.62
N GLU A 40 1.79 12.19 -15.39
CA GLU A 40 3.06 11.61 -14.95
C GLU A 40 3.12 10.09 -15.23
N PRO A 41 4.16 9.61 -15.93
CA PRO A 41 4.32 8.18 -16.22
C PRO A 41 4.71 7.39 -14.96
N GLU A 42 5.55 7.98 -14.09
CA GLU A 42 5.91 7.44 -12.79
C GLU A 42 5.43 8.40 -11.69
N LEU A 43 4.80 7.86 -10.64
CA LEU A 43 4.34 8.61 -9.48
C LEU A 43 5.12 8.18 -8.24
N LYS A 44 5.32 9.11 -7.31
CA LYS A 44 5.92 8.79 -6.00
C LYS A 44 5.02 7.81 -5.26
N ALA A 45 5.62 6.77 -4.65
CA ALA A 45 4.88 5.72 -3.93
C ALA A 45 3.91 6.28 -2.88
N GLY A 46 4.34 7.24 -2.06
CA GLY A 46 3.46 7.84 -1.05
C GLY A 46 2.29 8.66 -1.62
N VAL A 47 2.36 9.12 -2.87
CA VAL A 47 1.20 9.74 -3.53
C VAL A 47 0.24 8.67 -4.02
N LEU A 48 0.78 7.59 -4.62
CA LEU A 48 0.00 6.47 -5.11
C LEU A 48 -0.80 5.81 -3.98
N GLU A 49 -0.18 5.56 -2.82
CA GLU A 49 -0.84 4.99 -1.64
C GLU A 49 -2.01 5.86 -1.15
N ARG A 50 -1.80 7.17 -1.02
CA ARG A 50 -2.86 8.08 -0.57
C ARG A 50 -4.04 8.10 -1.54
N ILE A 51 -3.77 7.97 -2.85
CA ILE A 51 -4.85 7.87 -3.83
C ILE A 51 -5.52 6.50 -3.74
N ALA A 52 -4.75 5.41 -3.61
CA ALA A 52 -5.22 4.03 -3.47
C ALA A 52 -6.17 3.88 -2.29
N GLU A 53 -5.81 4.44 -1.13
CA GLU A 53 -6.63 4.48 0.08
C GLU A 53 -7.89 5.33 -0.15
N ALA A 54 -7.76 6.51 -0.76
CA ALA A 54 -8.90 7.39 -1.02
C ALA A 54 -9.92 6.79 -2.00
N ILE A 55 -9.50 5.86 -2.86
CA ILE A 55 -10.37 5.24 -3.86
C ILE A 55 -10.72 3.79 -3.51
N ASP A 56 -10.22 3.27 -2.38
CA ASP A 56 -10.34 1.86 -1.95
C ASP A 56 -10.02 0.90 -3.10
N TYR A 57 -8.80 1.01 -3.64
CA TYR A 57 -8.35 0.19 -4.77
C TYR A 57 -6.88 -0.16 -4.63
N ASP A 58 -6.58 -1.44 -4.78
CA ASP A 58 -5.21 -1.94 -4.75
C ASP A 58 -4.59 -1.91 -6.16
N PHE A 59 -3.64 -0.99 -6.36
CA PHE A 59 -2.89 -0.89 -7.61
C PHE A 59 -1.77 -1.93 -7.71
N SER A 60 -1.46 -2.70 -6.65
CA SER A 60 -0.38 -3.70 -6.65
C SER A 60 -0.58 -4.80 -7.70
N ALA A 61 -1.80 -5.03 -8.18
CA ALA A 61 -2.10 -6.04 -9.20
C ALA A 61 -1.81 -5.55 -10.63
N GLU A 62 -1.90 -4.24 -10.88
CA GLU A 62 -1.82 -3.64 -12.22
C GLU A 62 -0.47 -2.95 -12.48
N VAL A 63 0.28 -2.65 -11.41
CA VAL A 63 1.59 -2.02 -11.50
C VAL A 63 2.66 -3.11 -11.62
N PRO A 64 3.45 -3.17 -12.70
CA PRO A 64 4.57 -4.08 -12.81
C PRO A 64 5.57 -3.71 -11.71
N LYS A 65 6.02 -4.69 -10.93
CA LYS A 65 7.00 -4.52 -9.84
C LYS A 65 8.26 -3.72 -10.22
N ALA A 66 8.53 -3.56 -11.52
CA ALA A 66 9.63 -2.79 -12.08
C ALA A 66 9.46 -1.26 -12.02
N SER A 67 8.24 -0.72 -11.93
CA SER A 67 8.00 0.73 -11.84
C SER A 67 8.04 1.26 -10.41
N ILE A 68 8.12 0.35 -9.42
CA ILE A 68 8.18 0.69 -8.00
C ILE A 68 9.65 0.63 -7.60
N LYS A 69 10.34 1.78 -7.64
CA LYS A 69 11.77 1.90 -7.23
C LYS A 69 12.00 1.68 -5.72
N HIS A 70 10.95 1.42 -4.94
CA HIS A 70 11.02 1.04 -3.53
C HIS A 70 10.15 -0.20 -3.26
N PRO A 71 10.71 -1.41 -3.38
CA PRO A 71 10.01 -2.68 -3.13
C PRO A 71 9.45 -2.85 -1.71
N ASP A 72 9.90 -2.03 -0.76
CA ASP A 72 9.59 -2.17 0.67
C ASP A 72 8.14 -1.83 1.06
N LEU A 73 7.35 -1.23 0.15
CA LEU A 73 5.99 -0.77 0.49
C LEU A 73 4.87 -1.70 -0.02
N ILE A 74 5.20 -2.72 -0.83
CA ILE A 74 4.22 -3.74 -1.28
C ILE A 74 3.99 -4.81 -0.19
N ALA A 75 4.71 -4.73 0.94
CA ALA A 75 4.59 -5.69 2.04
C ALA A 75 3.30 -5.51 2.88
N SER A 76 2.59 -4.38 2.78
CA SER A 76 1.46 -4.10 3.69
C SER A 76 0.17 -4.91 3.41
N SER A 77 0.08 -5.72 2.34
CA SER A 77 -1.02 -6.69 2.17
C SER A 77 -0.61 -8.14 2.44
N LYS A 78 0.61 -8.37 2.94
CA LYS A 78 1.11 -9.69 3.35
C LYS A 78 1.86 -9.72 4.70
N GLU A 79 1.74 -8.69 5.51
CA GLU A 79 2.19 -8.67 6.92
C GLU A 79 1.24 -9.43 7.86
N ILE A 80 0.90 -10.68 7.51
CA ILE A 80 0.32 -11.64 8.46
C ILE A 80 1.39 -12.64 8.93
N ARG A 81 2.60 -12.67 8.36
CA ARG A 81 3.56 -13.77 8.60
C ARG A 81 4.71 -13.47 9.57
N ASP A 82 5.11 -12.22 9.78
CA ASP A 82 6.23 -11.94 10.68
C ASP A 82 5.80 -11.80 12.14
N ASP A 83 4.63 -11.22 12.43
CA ASP A 83 4.11 -11.12 13.80
C ASP A 83 3.82 -12.49 14.42
N GLU A 84 3.28 -13.43 13.64
CA GLU A 84 2.94 -14.76 14.13
C GLU A 84 4.19 -15.59 14.45
N TYR A 85 5.24 -15.46 13.63
CA TYR A 85 6.52 -16.15 13.86
C TYR A 85 7.19 -15.70 15.16
N TRP A 86 7.21 -14.39 15.44
CA TRP A 86 7.79 -13.87 16.68
C TRP A 86 6.91 -14.16 17.90
N LYS A 87 5.58 -14.18 17.74
CA LYS A 87 4.64 -14.62 18.79
C LYS A 87 4.86 -16.07 19.18
N ASP A 88 4.99 -16.97 18.22
CA ASP A 88 5.26 -18.38 18.48
C ASP A 88 6.59 -18.57 19.22
N LYS A 89 7.66 -17.88 18.79
CA LYS A 89 8.95 -17.91 19.49
C LYS A 89 8.87 -17.40 20.93
N TYR A 90 8.05 -16.37 21.17
CA TYR A 90 7.85 -15.82 22.50
C TYR A 90 7.07 -16.78 23.41
N ILE A 91 6.02 -17.42 22.89
CA ILE A 91 5.24 -18.43 23.62
C ILE A 91 6.13 -19.63 23.98
N ASP A 92 6.92 -20.13 23.03
CA ASP A 92 7.86 -21.24 23.23
C ASP A 92 8.85 -20.96 24.37
N LEU A 93 9.35 -19.71 24.44
CA LEU A 93 10.27 -19.29 25.49
C LEU A 93 9.60 -19.25 26.86
N LEU A 94 8.37 -18.71 26.94
CA LEU A 94 7.59 -18.66 28.18
C LEU A 94 7.25 -20.07 28.70
N GLU A 95 6.88 -20.99 27.83
CA GLU A 95 6.59 -22.38 28.22
C GLU A 95 7.81 -23.09 28.78
N ARG A 96 8.98 -22.94 28.13
CA ARG A 96 10.24 -23.50 28.62
C ARG A 96 10.59 -22.95 30.00
N TYR A 97 10.44 -21.65 30.19
CA TYR A 97 10.71 -21.00 31.48
C TYR A 97 9.73 -21.47 32.57
N SER A 98 8.44 -21.55 32.25
CA SER A 98 7.41 -22.05 33.16
C SER A 98 7.67 -23.51 33.57
N ASN A 99 8.09 -24.35 32.64
CA ASN A 99 8.42 -25.74 32.93
C ASN A 99 9.68 -25.89 33.79
N LEU A 100 10.69 -25.02 33.63
CA LEU A 100 11.86 -24.98 34.51
C LEU A 100 11.49 -24.58 35.94
N LEU A 101 10.59 -23.61 36.10
CA LEU A 101 10.10 -23.18 37.42
C LEU A 101 9.23 -24.23 38.11
N LYS A 102 8.46 -25.02 37.35
CA LYS A 102 7.63 -26.12 37.87
C LYS A 102 8.41 -27.36 38.29
N LYS A 103 9.69 -27.47 37.89
CA LYS A 103 10.54 -28.64 38.15
C LYS A 103 11.38 -28.50 39.43
N LYS A 104 11.03 -27.55 40.30
CA LYS A 104 11.62 -27.29 41.61
C LYS A 104 10.58 -27.55 42.70
#